data_AF-W4VN98-F1
#
_entry.id   AF-W4VN98-F1
#
_cell.length_a   1.000
_cell.length_b   1.000
_cell.length_c   1.000
_cell.angle_alpha   90.00
_cell.angle_beta   90.00
_cell.angle_gamma   90.00
#
_symmetry.space_group_name_H-M   'P 1'
#
loop_
_entity.id
_entity.type
_entity.pdbx_description
1 polymer ?
#
loop_
_entity_poly.entity_id
_entity_poly.type
_entity_poly.pdbx_seq_one_letter_code
_entity_poly.pdbx_strand_id
1 'polypeptide(L)'
;MKERKAISIDQQVPFRTLFYFFLPLGLSATLVTISHVIINSTLARAPEPAVVIASYSVAMSLFALLERCAVILRQTCSTLVRDRISYRLMRNTTFYVLSAIFLLSLLLAYSPLGRGFFSGLLGVSDRMLEPTIDAYRVLMFVTIFSGIRCLYQGVIISNFKTKWLTIGMVVRLICMAFLAWLLLKNDWVNHGI
;
A
#
# COMPACT_ATOMS: atom_id res chain seq x y z
N MET A 1 -3.64 25.23 38.85
CA MET A 1 -3.24 26.19 37.79
C MET A 1 -1.79 25.89 37.42
N LYS A 2 -1.55 25.07 36.37
CA LYS A 2 -0.19 24.71 35.92
C LYS A 2 -0.12 25.04 34.43
N GLU A 3 0.61 26.11 34.13
CA GLU A 3 0.66 26.78 32.84
C GLU A 3 1.02 25.82 31.70
N ARG A 4 0.21 25.87 30.63
CA ARG A 4 0.52 25.26 29.34
C ARG A 4 1.74 25.99 28.77
N LYS A 5 2.90 25.35 28.83
CA LYS A 5 4.11 25.80 28.14
C LYS A 5 3.79 25.92 26.65
N ALA A 6 3.75 27.15 26.15
CA ALA A 6 3.53 27.48 24.76
C ALA A 6 4.54 26.72 23.89
N ILE A 7 4.04 25.96 22.93
CA ILE A 7 4.84 25.29 21.90
C ILE A 7 5.28 26.42 20.95
N SER A 8 6.52 26.88 21.09
CA SER A 8 7.12 27.89 20.23
C SER A 8 7.23 27.35 18.80
N ILE A 9 6.40 27.89 17.89
CA ILE A 9 6.30 27.55 16.46
C ILE A 9 7.44 28.19 15.65
N ASP A 10 8.68 28.13 16.15
CA ASP A 10 9.85 28.69 15.47
C ASP A 10 11.09 27.82 15.69
N GLN A 11 10.99 26.56 15.25
CA GLN A 11 12.19 25.81 14.89
C GLN A 11 12.20 25.68 13.37
N GLN A 12 12.92 26.58 12.71
CA GLN A 12 13.21 26.47 11.29
C GLN A 12 13.94 25.15 11.03
N VAL A 13 13.22 24.14 10.55
CA VAL A 13 13.77 22.84 10.23
C VAL A 13 14.73 23.05 9.06
N PRO A 14 16.03 22.73 9.18
CA PRO A 14 16.97 23.04 8.11
C PRO A 14 16.58 22.32 6.82
N PHE A 15 16.62 23.03 5.70
CA PHE A 15 16.19 22.54 4.37
C PHE A 15 16.86 21.21 3.99
N ARG A 16 18.10 20.99 4.46
CA ARG A 16 18.83 19.71 4.31
C ARG A 16 18.11 18.54 5.00
N THR A 17 17.59 18.73 6.21
CA THR A 17 16.82 17.71 6.95
C THR A 17 15.50 17.40 6.26
N LEU A 18 14.85 18.42 5.71
CA LEU A 18 13.64 18.23 4.89
C LEU A 18 13.98 17.43 3.62
N PHE A 19 15.06 17.78 2.92
CA PHE A 19 15.50 17.10 1.71
C PHE A 19 15.82 15.62 1.95
N TYR A 20 16.58 15.29 3.01
CA TYR A 20 16.87 13.89 3.38
C TYR A 20 15.63 13.11 3.85
N PHE A 21 14.59 13.79 4.34
CA PHE A 21 13.31 13.17 4.68
C PHE A 21 12.46 12.89 3.45
N PHE A 22 12.43 13.81 2.47
CA PHE A 22 11.63 13.68 1.26
C PHE A 22 12.27 12.78 0.19
N LEU A 23 13.59 12.68 0.13
CA LEU A 23 14.31 11.84 -0.83
C LEU A 23 13.85 10.35 -0.82
N PRO A 24 13.80 9.65 0.34
CA PRO A 24 13.30 8.27 0.38
C PRO A 24 11.79 8.14 0.12
N LEU A 25 11.00 9.19 0.42
CA LEU A 25 9.58 9.24 0.08
C LEU A 25 9.37 9.35 -1.43
N GLY A 26 10.14 10.21 -2.10
CA GLY A 26 10.14 10.37 -3.55
C GLY A 26 10.55 9.08 -4.26
N LEU A 27 11.64 8.43 -3.81
CA LEU A 27 12.07 7.14 -4.34
C LEU A 27 11.03 6.03 -4.15
N SER A 28 10.37 6.01 -2.98
CA SER A 28 9.26 5.08 -2.74
C SER A 28 8.10 5.31 -3.71
N ALA A 29 7.77 6.58 -4.01
CA ALA A 29 6.74 6.91 -4.98
C ALA A 29 7.14 6.50 -6.42
N THR A 30 8.39 6.69 -6.81
CA THR A 30 8.90 6.25 -8.13
C THR A 30 8.84 4.73 -8.29
N LEU A 31 9.18 3.98 -7.24
CA LEU A 31 9.10 2.51 -7.26
C LEU A 31 7.66 2.01 -7.45
N VAL A 32 6.67 2.71 -6.89
CA VAL A 32 5.25 2.41 -7.12
C VAL A 32 4.90 2.64 -8.59
N THR A 33 5.33 3.76 -9.17
CA THR A 33 5.11 4.05 -10.59
C THR A 33 5.74 2.99 -11.50
N ILE A 34 6.97 2.57 -11.24
CA ILE A 34 7.65 1.52 -12.02
C ILE A 34 6.89 0.19 -11.92
N SER A 35 6.36 -0.14 -10.74
CA SER A 35 5.56 -1.36 -10.55
C SER A 35 4.33 -1.36 -11.47
N HIS A 36 3.63 -0.22 -11.58
CA HIS A 36 2.51 -0.08 -12.51
C HIS A 36 2.93 -0.22 -13.97
N VAL A 37 4.10 0.29 -14.35
CA VAL A 37 4.64 0.13 -15.72
C VAL A 37 4.89 -1.34 -16.02
N ILE A 38 5.56 -2.08 -15.11
CA ILE A 38 5.85 -3.52 -15.31
C ILE A 38 4.56 -4.33 -15.43
N ILE A 39 3.57 -4.07 -14.56
CA ILE A 39 2.28 -4.75 -14.61
C ILE A 39 1.62 -4.48 -15.97
N ASN A 40 1.52 -3.22 -16.39
CA ASN A 40 0.92 -2.87 -17.68
C ASN A 40 1.67 -3.47 -18.87
N SER A 41 3.00 -3.49 -18.86
CA SER A 41 3.80 -4.13 -19.90
C SER A 41 3.57 -5.65 -19.96
N THR A 42 3.31 -6.29 -18.83
CA THR A 42 2.98 -7.72 -18.77
C THR A 42 1.58 -7.99 -19.30
N LEU A 43 0.60 -7.19 -18.89
CA LEU A 43 -0.79 -7.29 -19.37
C LEU A 43 -0.89 -7.00 -20.88
N ALA A 44 -0.01 -6.13 -21.41
CA ALA A 44 0.05 -5.84 -22.83
C ALA A 44 0.49 -7.03 -23.71
N ARG A 45 1.07 -8.07 -23.13
CA ARG A 45 1.45 -9.32 -23.83
C ARG A 45 0.34 -10.37 -23.83
N ALA A 46 -0.80 -10.10 -23.18
CA ALA A 46 -1.92 -11.02 -23.16
C ALA A 46 -2.57 -11.17 -24.56
N PRO A 47 -3.30 -12.27 -24.84
CA PRO A 47 -3.97 -12.47 -26.12
C PRO A 47 -4.96 -11.36 -26.50
N GLU A 48 -5.65 -10.79 -25.51
CA GLU A 48 -6.54 -9.62 -25.67
C GLU A 48 -6.12 -8.47 -24.73
N PRO A 49 -5.09 -7.67 -25.09
CA PRO A 49 -4.53 -6.64 -24.22
C PRO A 49 -5.54 -5.60 -23.75
N ALA A 50 -6.43 -5.16 -24.65
CA ALA A 50 -7.42 -4.13 -24.35
C ALA A 50 -8.40 -4.58 -23.25
N VAL A 51 -8.89 -5.83 -23.33
CA VAL A 51 -9.81 -6.41 -22.36
C VAL A 51 -9.12 -6.58 -21.02
N VAL A 52 -7.92 -7.17 -21.01
CA VAL A 52 -7.15 -7.47 -19.79
C VAL A 52 -6.74 -6.19 -19.05
N ILE A 53 -6.23 -5.18 -19.76
CA ILE A 53 -5.80 -3.90 -19.16
C ILE A 53 -7.01 -3.13 -18.62
N ALA A 54 -8.13 -3.13 -19.34
CA ALA A 54 -9.35 -2.46 -18.90
C ALA A 54 -9.95 -3.16 -17.66
N SER A 55 -10.04 -4.50 -17.67
CA SER A 55 -10.47 -5.30 -16.52
C SER A 55 -9.59 -5.08 -15.28
N TYR A 56 -8.27 -5.06 -15.48
CA TYR A 56 -7.32 -4.75 -14.41
C TYR A 56 -7.55 -3.34 -13.84
N SER A 57 -7.76 -2.34 -14.71
CA SER A 57 -7.99 -0.94 -14.28
C SER A 57 -9.26 -0.79 -13.43
N VAL A 58 -10.31 -1.53 -13.77
CA VAL A 58 -11.55 -1.58 -12.96
C VAL A 58 -11.30 -2.21 -11.60
N ALA A 59 -10.64 -3.37 -11.56
CA ALA A 59 -10.28 -4.04 -10.31
C ALA A 59 -9.37 -3.14 -9.43
N MET A 60 -8.43 -2.45 -10.06
CA MET A 60 -7.50 -1.52 -9.42
C MET A 60 -8.22 -0.33 -8.78
N SER A 61 -9.30 0.16 -9.41
CA SER A 61 -10.11 1.26 -8.89
C SER A 61 -10.78 0.89 -7.56
N LEU A 62 -11.38 -0.31 -7.49
CA LEU A 62 -11.98 -0.81 -6.25
C LEU A 62 -10.91 -1.04 -5.17
N PHE A 63 -9.78 -1.64 -5.53
CA PHE A 63 -8.64 -1.77 -4.62
C PHE A 63 -8.21 -0.41 -4.07
N ALA A 64 -8.07 0.62 -4.92
CA ALA A 64 -7.58 1.92 -4.52
C ALA A 64 -8.52 2.61 -3.52
N LEU A 65 -9.84 2.39 -3.65
CA LEU A 65 -10.83 2.86 -2.68
C LEU A 65 -10.61 2.21 -1.30
N LEU A 66 -10.46 0.89 -1.26
CA LEU A 66 -10.22 0.17 -0.01
C LEU A 66 -8.85 0.49 0.60
N GLU A 67 -7.83 0.66 -0.23
CA GLU A 67 -6.50 1.05 0.21
C GLU A 67 -6.51 2.44 0.86
N ARG A 68 -7.29 3.39 0.34
CA ARG A 68 -7.44 4.72 0.96
C ARG A 68 -7.98 4.63 2.40
N CYS A 69 -8.92 3.73 2.66
CA CYS A 69 -9.41 3.44 4.01
C CYS A 69 -8.34 2.83 4.91
N ALA A 70 -7.45 2.01 4.37
CA ALA A 70 -6.31 1.50 5.13
C ALA A 70 -5.24 2.58 5.39
N VAL A 71 -5.03 3.47 4.43
CA VAL A 71 -4.05 4.57 4.52
C VAL A 71 -4.42 5.58 5.59
N ILE A 72 -5.72 5.89 5.78
CA ILE A 72 -6.12 6.83 6.84
C ILE A 72 -5.77 6.29 8.24
N LEU A 73 -5.75 4.96 8.44
CA LEU A 73 -5.32 4.35 9.70
C LEU A 73 -3.88 4.73 10.06
N ARG A 74 -2.99 4.89 9.08
CA ARG A 74 -1.60 5.34 9.32
C ARG A 74 -1.57 6.74 9.90
N GLN A 75 -2.38 7.66 9.37
CA GLN A 75 -2.49 9.03 9.88
C GLN A 75 -3.10 9.04 11.28
N THR A 76 -4.17 8.28 11.51
CA THR A 76 -4.81 8.17 12.82
C THR A 76 -3.87 7.56 13.87
N CYS A 77 -3.15 6.49 13.53
CA CYS A 77 -2.15 5.88 14.39
C CYS A 77 -1.06 6.88 14.78
N SER A 78 -0.54 7.64 13.81
CA SER A 78 0.51 8.62 14.04
C SER A 78 0.09 9.74 15.00
N THR A 79 -1.20 10.09 15.01
CA THR A 79 -1.72 11.20 15.84
C THR A 79 -2.17 10.73 17.23
N LEU A 80 -2.76 9.54 17.31
CA LEU A 80 -3.49 9.08 18.49
C LEU A 80 -2.65 8.18 19.42
N VAL A 81 -1.61 7.53 18.90
CA VAL A 81 -0.73 6.69 19.70
C VAL A 81 0.25 7.58 20.48
N ARG A 82 0.07 7.62 21.81
CA ARG A 82 0.96 8.34 22.75
C ARG A 82 1.53 7.40 23.83
N ASP A 83 0.77 6.40 24.23
CA ASP A 83 1.12 5.44 25.30
C ASP A 83 0.89 3.99 24.86
N ARG A 84 1.44 3.01 25.60
CA ARG A 84 1.25 1.57 25.30
C ARG A 84 -0.21 1.13 25.29
N ILE A 85 -1.06 1.78 26.12
CA ILE A 85 -2.50 1.51 26.16
C ILE A 85 -3.16 1.99 24.87
N SER A 86 -2.88 3.22 24.45
CA SER A 86 -3.36 3.79 23.18
C SER A 86 -2.88 3.00 21.97
N TYR A 87 -1.65 2.47 22.00
CA TYR A 87 -1.14 1.55 20.98
C TYR A 87 -1.97 0.26 20.90
N ARG A 88 -2.28 -0.37 22.04
CA ARG A 88 -3.07 -1.62 22.05
C ARG A 88 -4.49 -1.38 21.53
N LEU A 89 -5.11 -0.26 21.92
CA LEU A 89 -6.43 0.14 21.43
C LEU A 89 -6.41 0.39 19.93
N MET A 90 -5.43 1.16 19.45
CA MET A 90 -5.28 1.46 18.02
C MET A 90 -5.00 0.21 17.20
N ARG A 91 -4.14 -0.70 17.69
CA ARG A 91 -3.87 -2.00 17.04
C ARG A 91 -5.16 -2.80 16.87
N ASN A 92 -5.97 -2.91 17.92
CA ASN A 92 -7.25 -3.62 17.84
C ASN A 92 -8.19 -2.94 16.84
N THR A 93 -8.34 -1.61 16.89
CA THR A 93 -9.15 -0.85 15.91
C THR A 93 -8.67 -1.08 14.48
N THR A 94 -7.36 -1.06 14.24
CA THR A 94 -6.78 -1.35 12.93
C THR A 94 -7.08 -2.78 12.49
N PHE A 95 -6.96 -3.79 13.37
CA PHE A 95 -7.36 -5.15 13.03
C PHE A 95 -8.85 -5.25 12.71
N TYR A 96 -9.73 -4.56 13.42
CA TYR A 96 -11.15 -4.53 13.09
C TYR A 96 -11.42 -3.92 11.72
N VAL A 97 -10.81 -2.78 11.40
CA VAL A 97 -10.98 -2.11 10.10
C VAL A 97 -10.39 -2.95 8.96
N LEU A 98 -9.19 -3.50 9.14
CA LEU A 98 -8.57 -4.38 8.14
C LEU A 98 -9.36 -5.66 7.94
N SER A 99 -9.89 -6.26 9.00
CA SER A 99 -10.75 -7.45 8.90
C SER A 99 -12.06 -7.12 8.19
N ALA A 100 -12.66 -5.96 8.45
CA ALA A 100 -13.87 -5.52 7.76
C ALA A 100 -13.61 -5.29 6.26
N ILE A 101 -12.50 -4.61 5.92
CA ILE A 101 -12.08 -4.42 4.52
C ILE A 101 -11.82 -5.77 3.85
N PHE A 102 -11.10 -6.68 4.51
CA PHE A 102 -10.80 -8.00 3.97
C PHE A 102 -12.05 -8.85 3.77
N LEU A 103 -12.97 -8.88 4.73
CA LEU A 103 -14.23 -9.60 4.60
C LEU A 103 -15.09 -9.02 3.47
N LEU A 104 -15.13 -7.70 3.32
CA LEU A 104 -15.80 -7.05 2.21
C LEU A 104 -15.15 -7.42 0.87
N SER A 105 -13.82 -7.39 0.78
CA SER A 105 -13.09 -7.83 -0.42
C SER A 105 -13.34 -9.30 -0.73
N LEU A 106 -13.36 -10.17 0.28
CA LEU A 106 -13.64 -11.60 0.13
C LEU A 106 -15.04 -11.82 -0.42
N LEU A 107 -16.02 -11.10 0.13
CA LEU A 107 -17.39 -11.13 -0.33
C LEU A 107 -17.47 -10.68 -1.79
N LEU A 108 -16.82 -9.57 -2.17
CA LEU A 108 -16.83 -9.09 -3.56
C LEU A 108 -16.05 -9.99 -4.53
N ALA A 109 -15.04 -10.73 -4.07
CA ALA A 109 -14.21 -11.58 -4.92
C ALA A 109 -14.78 -13.00 -5.15
N TYR A 110 -15.56 -13.53 -4.20
CA TYR A 110 -16.08 -14.90 -4.24
C TYR A 110 -17.61 -15.01 -4.21
N SER A 111 -18.33 -13.96 -3.82
CA SER A 111 -19.80 -13.98 -3.82
C SER A 111 -20.38 -13.63 -5.19
N PRO A 112 -21.54 -14.21 -5.57
CA PRO A 112 -22.31 -13.74 -6.73
C PRO A 112 -22.70 -12.25 -6.62
N LEU A 113 -22.72 -11.68 -5.40
CA LEU A 113 -22.91 -10.24 -5.18
C LEU A 113 -21.79 -9.41 -5.84
N GLY A 114 -20.56 -9.93 -5.88
CA GLY A 114 -19.43 -9.30 -6.55
C GLY A 114 -19.65 -9.17 -8.05
N ARG A 115 -20.16 -10.22 -8.69
CA ARG A 115 -20.53 -10.19 -10.13
C ARG A 115 -21.57 -9.11 -10.41
N GLY A 116 -22.61 -9.01 -9.57
CA GLY A 116 -23.62 -7.97 -9.66
C GLY A 116 -23.05 -6.56 -9.44
N PHE A 117 -22.09 -6.41 -8.52
CA PHE A 117 -21.40 -5.15 -8.27
C PHE A 117 -20.55 -4.70 -9.46
N PHE A 118 -19.74 -5.59 -10.04
CA PHE A 118 -18.90 -5.26 -11.20
C PHE A 118 -19.73 -5.03 -12.47
N SER A 119 -20.72 -5.88 -12.76
CA SER A 119 -21.60 -5.72 -13.93
C SER A 119 -22.51 -4.50 -13.80
N GLY A 120 -23.20 -4.34 -12.66
CA GLY A 120 -24.22 -3.32 -12.46
C GLY A 120 -23.67 -1.95 -12.11
N LEU A 121 -22.81 -1.85 -11.08
CA LEU A 121 -22.33 -0.55 -10.58
C LEU A 121 -21.16 -0.01 -11.39
N LEU A 122 -20.26 -0.90 -11.84
CA LEU A 122 -19.08 -0.53 -12.62
C LEU A 122 -19.27 -0.68 -14.13
N GLY A 123 -20.45 -1.18 -14.58
CA GLY A 123 -20.78 -1.28 -16.00
C GLY A 123 -19.87 -2.25 -16.78
N VAL A 124 -19.28 -3.24 -16.10
CA VAL A 124 -18.34 -4.17 -16.73
C VAL A 124 -19.10 -5.13 -17.65
N SER A 125 -18.69 -5.17 -18.93
CA SER A 125 -19.24 -6.12 -19.90
C SER A 125 -18.96 -7.57 -19.51
N ASP A 126 -19.82 -8.50 -19.92
CA ASP A 126 -19.71 -9.92 -19.53
C ASP A 126 -18.35 -10.55 -19.93
N ARG A 127 -17.77 -10.13 -21.06
CA ARG A 127 -16.43 -10.57 -21.49
C ARG A 127 -15.31 -10.12 -20.54
N MET A 128 -15.49 -9.01 -19.85
CA MET A 128 -14.51 -8.42 -18.95
C MET A 128 -14.71 -8.83 -17.48
N LEU A 129 -15.85 -9.46 -17.15
CA LEU A 129 -16.26 -9.72 -15.79
C LEU A 129 -15.35 -10.72 -15.08
N GLU A 130 -15.10 -11.88 -15.68
CA GLU A 130 -14.22 -12.90 -15.11
C GLU A 130 -12.76 -12.41 -14.98
N PRO A 131 -12.13 -11.79 -16.01
CA PRO A 131 -10.80 -11.20 -15.87
C PRO A 131 -10.71 -10.12 -14.78
N THR A 132 -11.78 -9.35 -14.57
CA THR A 132 -11.82 -8.32 -13.51
C THR A 132 -11.83 -8.96 -12.12
N ILE A 133 -12.62 -10.01 -11.94
CA ILE A 133 -12.71 -10.73 -10.67
C ILE A 133 -11.39 -11.42 -10.34
N ASP A 134 -10.74 -12.05 -11.33
CA ASP A 134 -9.44 -12.69 -11.14
C ASP A 134 -8.34 -11.68 -10.79
N ALA A 135 -8.29 -10.53 -11.49
CA ALA A 135 -7.40 -9.45 -11.12
C ALA A 135 -7.67 -8.94 -9.68
N TYR A 136 -8.95 -8.79 -9.32
CA TYR A 136 -9.34 -8.32 -8.00
C TYR A 136 -8.99 -9.32 -6.87
N ARG A 137 -9.08 -10.63 -7.12
CA ARG A 137 -8.64 -11.68 -6.18
C ARG A 137 -7.17 -11.53 -5.80
N VAL A 138 -6.31 -11.21 -6.77
CA VAL A 138 -4.88 -10.97 -6.51
C VAL A 138 -4.69 -9.68 -5.72
N LEU A 139 -5.34 -8.60 -6.15
CA LEU A 139 -5.25 -7.28 -5.51
C LEU A 139 -5.73 -7.28 -4.06
N MET A 140 -6.75 -8.09 -3.74
CA MET A 140 -7.26 -8.25 -2.39
C MET A 140 -6.18 -8.69 -1.39
N PHE A 141 -5.29 -9.62 -1.76
CA PHE A 141 -4.18 -10.01 -0.89
C PHE A 141 -3.21 -8.85 -0.68
N VAL A 142 -2.93 -8.08 -1.72
CA VAL A 142 -2.08 -6.88 -1.66
C VAL A 142 -2.63 -5.86 -0.66
N THR A 143 -3.96 -5.70 -0.56
CA THR A 143 -4.60 -4.76 0.38
C THR A 143 -4.29 -5.12 1.83
N ILE A 144 -4.26 -6.41 2.18
CA ILE A 144 -3.94 -6.88 3.53
C ILE A 144 -2.50 -6.50 3.90
N PHE A 145 -1.55 -6.82 3.02
CA PHE A 145 -0.14 -6.48 3.22
C PHE A 145 0.04 -4.96 3.34
N SER A 146 -0.66 -4.17 2.50
CA SER A 146 -0.62 -2.71 2.57
C SER A 146 -1.18 -2.17 3.89
N GLY A 147 -2.27 -2.77 4.39
CA GLY A 147 -2.89 -2.41 5.67
C GLY A 147 -1.98 -2.65 6.88
N ILE A 148 -1.36 -3.83 6.95
CA ILE A 148 -0.39 -4.17 8.00
C ILE A 148 0.81 -3.22 7.94
N ARG A 149 1.33 -2.96 6.73
CA ARG A 149 2.41 -1.98 6.52
C ARG A 149 2.03 -0.58 7.01
N CYS A 150 0.81 -0.13 6.75
CA CYS A 150 0.30 1.17 7.19
C CYS A 150 0.26 1.29 8.72
N LEU A 151 -0.13 0.22 9.43
CA LEU A 151 -0.09 0.18 10.90
C LEU A 151 1.33 0.38 11.42
N TYR A 152 2.30 -0.40 10.93
CA TYR A 152 3.70 -0.29 11.36
C TYR A 152 4.28 1.09 11.05
N GLN A 153 4.04 1.62 9.86
CA GLN A 153 4.47 2.98 9.50
C GLN A 153 3.87 4.03 10.45
N GLY A 154 2.57 3.95 10.78
CA GLY A 154 1.92 4.89 11.70
C GLY A 154 2.53 4.89 13.10
N VAL A 155 2.88 3.71 13.62
CA VAL A 155 3.47 3.53 14.95
C VAL A 155 4.89 4.09 15.02
N ILE A 156 5.68 3.88 13.96
CA ILE A 156 7.04 4.42 13.86
C ILE A 156 7.01 5.96 13.82
N ILE A 157 6.06 6.55 13.10
CA ILE A 157 5.90 8.00 13.02
C ILE A 157 5.46 8.58 14.38
N SER A 158 4.48 7.95 15.05
CA SER A 158 3.95 8.41 16.36
C SER A 158 5.01 8.51 17.46
N ASN A 159 5.99 7.59 17.48
CA ASN A 159 7.01 7.56 18.54
C ASN A 159 8.11 8.63 18.36
N PHE A 160 8.02 9.50 17.33
CA PHE A 160 9.08 10.44 16.92
C PHE A 160 10.48 9.80 16.77
N LYS A 161 10.55 8.47 16.77
CA LYS A 161 11.74 7.65 16.56
C LYS A 161 11.90 7.43 15.07
N THR A 162 12.03 8.52 14.31
CA THR A 162 12.35 8.51 12.87
C THR A 162 13.59 7.66 12.56
N LYS A 163 14.51 7.50 13.52
CA LYS A 163 15.67 6.59 13.41
C LYS A 163 15.28 5.16 13.01
N TRP A 164 14.19 4.59 13.55
CA TRP A 164 13.77 3.23 13.21
C TRP A 164 13.06 3.14 11.85
N LEU A 165 12.40 4.23 11.41
CA LEU A 165 11.84 4.31 10.05
C LEU A 165 12.96 4.29 9.01
N THR A 166 14.01 5.09 9.25
CA THR A 166 15.18 5.17 8.38
C THR A 166 15.94 3.86 8.37
N ILE A 167 16.15 3.22 9.53
CA ILE A 167 16.78 1.89 9.61
C ILE A 167 15.96 0.84 8.84
N GLY A 168 14.63 0.81 8.98
CA GLY A 168 13.77 -0.13 8.25
C GLY A 168 13.80 0.08 6.73
N MET A 169 13.84 1.34 6.27
CA MET A 169 13.99 1.66 4.85
C MET A 169 15.39 1.34 4.31
N VAL A 170 16.44 1.60 5.10
CA VAL A 170 17.83 1.27 4.75
C VAL A 170 18.02 -0.24 4.68
N VAL A 171 17.50 -1.01 5.64
CA VAL A 171 17.51 -2.47 5.61
C VAL A 171 16.74 -3.00 4.41
N ARG A 172 15.57 -2.45 4.10
CA ARG A 172 14.83 -2.80 2.89
C ARG A 172 15.64 -2.53 1.62
N LEU A 173 16.30 -1.37 1.52
CA LEU A 173 17.16 -1.00 0.40
C LEU A 173 18.37 -1.92 0.28
N ILE A 174 19.03 -2.25 1.39
CA ILE A 174 20.16 -3.19 1.43
C ILE A 174 19.70 -4.58 0.99
N CYS A 175 18.55 -5.07 1.48
CA CYS A 175 17.99 -6.34 1.02
C CYS A 175 17.63 -6.32 -0.47
N MET A 176 17.05 -5.23 -0.97
CA MET A 176 16.70 -5.09 -2.39
C MET A 176 17.96 -5.05 -3.27
N ALA A 177 18.97 -4.27 -2.86
CA ALA A 177 20.26 -4.17 -3.55
C ALA A 177 21.03 -5.51 -3.50
N PHE A 178 20.97 -6.21 -2.38
CA PHE A 178 21.57 -7.52 -2.21
C PHE A 178 20.87 -8.58 -3.06
N LEU A 179 19.54 -8.58 -3.11
CA LEU A 179 18.78 -9.47 -4.00
C LEU A 179 19.07 -9.18 -5.47
N ALA A 180 19.12 -7.90 -5.86
CA ALA A 180 19.47 -7.49 -7.22
C ALA A 180 20.89 -7.93 -7.59
N TRP A 181 21.86 -7.73 -6.68
CA TRP A 181 23.24 -8.19 -6.88
C TRP A 181 23.35 -9.71 -6.95
N LEU A 182 22.60 -10.43 -6.11
CA LEU A 182 22.57 -11.90 -6.11
C LEU A 182 21.95 -12.43 -7.40
N LEU A 183 20.84 -11.83 -7.88
CA LEU A 183 20.21 -12.16 -9.17
C LEU A 183 21.14 -11.90 -10.36
N LEU A 184 21.89 -10.79 -10.34
CA LEU A 184 22.87 -10.46 -11.37
C LEU A 184 24.09 -11.39 -11.34
N LYS A 185 24.55 -11.79 -10.15
CA LYS A 185 25.67 -12.73 -9.98
C LYS A 185 25.31 -14.16 -10.40
N ASN A 186 24.03 -14.54 -10.27
CA ASN A 186 23.58 -15.89 -10.58
C ASN A 186 23.13 -16.09 -12.05
N ASP A 187 23.11 -15.05 -12.89
CA ASP A 187 22.65 -15.11 -14.31
C ASP A 187 21.17 -15.55 -14.50
N TRP A 188 20.31 -15.37 -13.50
CA TRP A 188 18.88 -15.78 -13.57
C TRP A 188 18.00 -14.87 -14.44
N VAL A 189 18.59 -13.84 -15.08
CA VAL A 189 17.87 -12.87 -15.93
C VAL A 189 18.21 -13.05 -17.42
N ASN A 190 19.10 -13.97 -17.78
CA ASN A 190 19.43 -14.28 -19.18
C ASN A 190 18.61 -15.43 -19.79
N HIS A 191 17.76 -16.12 -19.02
CA HIS A 191 16.83 -17.11 -19.57
C HIS A 191 15.41 -16.64 -19.29
N GLY A 192 14.78 -16.19 -20.38
CA GLY A 192 13.47 -15.58 -20.36
C GLY A 192 12.40 -16.47 -19.74
N ILE A 193 11.51 -15.79 -19.02
CA ILE A 193 10.10 -16.14 -18.92
C ILE A 193 9.35 -15.00 -19.61
#